data_AF-A0A0D8ZPN0-F1
#
_entry.id   AF-A0A0D8ZPN0-F1
#
_cell.length_a   1.000
_cell.length_b   1.000
_cell.length_c   1.000
_cell.angle_alpha   90.00
_cell.angle_beta   90.00
_cell.angle_gamma   90.00
#
_symmetry.space_group_name_H-M   'P 1'
#
loop_
_entity.id
_entity.type
_entity.pdbx_description
1 polymer ?
#
loop_
_entity_poly.entity_id
_entity_poly.type
_entity_poly.pdbx_seq_one_letter_code
_entity_poly.pdbx_strand_id
1 'polypeptide(L)'
;MNNFAIAQIEAEQDLEFQSGLITVVVWRLITPQRRARYSDKQRIRFKDAKKRSFQRSGCSSTAEIKKYLQVLGQKLDLRLTSAWLAIVRELAIAINNLRSQHSASFRVGDRVRLVEYKPTLAYLQQWEPFAIVAIVNGVAQLDLLAFPVPIKDLKVAS
;
A
#
# COMPACT_ATOMS: atom_id res chain seq x y z
N MET A 1 9.14 -23.72 31.96
CA MET A 1 9.16 -22.40 31.30
C MET A 1 7.71 -21.96 31.14
N ASN A 2 7.35 -20.79 31.67
CA ASN A 2 5.94 -20.40 31.87
C ASN A 2 5.32 -19.89 30.57
N ASN A 3 4.29 -20.59 30.07
CA ASN A 3 3.53 -20.19 28.87
C ASN A 3 2.93 -18.77 28.96
N PHE A 4 2.69 -18.28 30.18
CA PHE A 4 2.23 -16.91 30.42
C PHE A 4 3.27 -15.83 30.05
N ALA A 5 4.55 -16.12 30.21
CA ALA A 5 5.62 -15.16 29.88
C ALA A 5 5.80 -15.03 28.35
N ILE A 6 5.59 -16.12 27.60
CA ILE A 6 5.70 -16.13 26.13
C ILE A 6 4.54 -15.34 25.52
N ALA A 7 3.32 -15.52 26.03
CA ALA A 7 2.13 -14.79 25.56
C ALA A 7 2.21 -13.27 25.85
N GLN A 8 2.85 -12.86 26.96
CA GLN A 8 3.08 -11.43 27.24
C GLN A 8 4.08 -10.81 26.26
N ILE A 9 5.17 -11.52 25.94
CA ILE A 9 6.19 -11.03 24.99
C ILE A 9 5.61 -10.90 23.57
N GLU A 10 4.81 -11.87 23.12
CA GLU A 10 4.14 -11.81 21.81
C GLU A 10 3.09 -10.68 21.75
N ALA A 11 2.31 -10.48 22.81
CA ALA A 11 1.35 -9.39 22.90
C ALA A 11 2.02 -8.00 22.93
N GLU A 12 3.18 -7.88 23.60
CA GLU A 12 4.00 -6.66 23.62
C GLU A 12 4.60 -6.37 22.24
N GLN A 13 5.08 -7.38 21.52
CA GLN A 13 5.58 -7.23 20.14
C GLN A 13 4.48 -6.84 19.15
N ASP A 14 3.28 -7.41 19.29
CA ASP A 14 2.11 -7.02 18.48
C ASP A 14 1.64 -5.59 18.79
N LEU A 15 1.72 -5.16 20.06
CA LEU A 15 1.44 -3.77 20.47
C LEU A 15 2.53 -2.79 20.01
N GLU A 16 3.80 -3.18 19.99
CA GLU A 16 4.90 -2.40 19.41
C GLU A 16 4.77 -2.29 17.88
N PHE A 17 4.35 -3.36 17.21
CA PHE A 17 4.07 -3.35 15.78
C PHE A 17 2.84 -2.48 15.45
N GLN A 18 1.77 -2.58 16.25
CA GLN A 18 0.58 -1.73 16.11
C GLN A 18 0.86 -0.27 16.47
N SER A 19 1.64 0.01 17.52
CA SER A 19 2.01 1.38 17.92
C SER A 19 3.05 1.99 16.98
N GLY A 20 3.92 1.18 16.35
CA GLY A 20 4.80 1.58 15.26
C GLY A 20 4.01 2.02 14.02
N LEU A 21 2.90 1.35 13.71
CA LEU A 21 1.94 1.76 12.67
C LEU A 21 1.10 2.99 13.08
N ILE A 22 0.91 3.24 14.38
CA ILE A 22 0.17 4.37 14.97
C ILE A 22 1.11 5.52 15.40
N THR A 23 2.36 5.57 14.95
CA THR A 23 3.07 6.85 14.92
C THR A 23 2.49 7.69 13.80
N VAL A 24 1.32 8.26 14.07
CA VAL A 24 0.75 9.38 13.33
C VAL A 24 1.70 10.55 13.55
N VAL A 25 2.81 10.56 12.82
CA VAL A 25 3.62 11.75 12.63
C VAL A 25 2.64 12.74 12.01
N VAL A 26 2.15 13.66 12.82
CA VAL A 26 1.31 14.76 12.35
C VAL A 26 2.23 15.62 11.49
N TRP A 27 2.32 15.29 10.20
CA TRP A 27 3.05 16.07 9.22
C TRP A 27 2.40 17.46 9.21
N ARG A 28 3.07 18.44 9.83
CA ARG A 28 2.69 19.84 9.64
C ARG A 28 3.08 20.21 8.22
N LEU A 29 2.06 20.36 7.37
CA LEU A 29 2.26 20.76 6.00
C LEU A 29 2.93 22.14 5.95
N ILE A 30 4.09 22.20 5.32
CA ILE A 30 4.84 23.44 5.11
C ILE A 30 4.17 24.26 4.00
N THR A 31 3.65 23.58 2.97
CA THR A 31 2.99 24.23 1.85
C THR A 31 1.64 24.83 2.28
N PRO A 32 1.46 26.16 2.20
CA PRO A 32 0.23 26.80 2.64
C PRO A 32 -0.94 26.42 1.73
N GLN A 33 -2.08 26.06 2.34
CA GLN A 33 -3.31 25.76 1.61
C GLN A 33 -4.08 27.06 1.27
N ARG A 34 -3.56 27.83 0.32
CA ARG A 34 -4.23 29.05 -0.18
C ARG A 34 -4.43 29.03 -1.69
N ARG A 35 -5.44 29.78 -2.15
CA ARG A 35 -5.62 30.04 -3.59
C ARG A 35 -4.46 30.89 -4.10
N ALA A 36 -3.88 30.48 -5.23
CA ALA A 36 -2.85 31.24 -5.91
C ALA A 36 -3.44 32.56 -6.45
N ARG A 37 -2.70 33.66 -6.34
CA ARG A 37 -3.11 34.96 -6.91
C ARG A 37 -2.65 35.05 -8.37
N TYR A 38 -3.33 35.90 -9.15
CA TYR A 38 -2.99 36.10 -10.57
C TYR A 38 -1.55 36.62 -10.78
N SER A 39 -1.00 37.31 -9.77
CA SER A 39 0.36 37.86 -9.77
C SER A 39 1.48 36.85 -9.46
N ASP A 40 1.18 35.59 -9.15
CA ASP A 40 2.20 34.58 -8.83
C ASP A 40 2.95 34.16 -10.11
N LYS A 41 4.05 34.87 -10.43
CA LYS A 41 4.85 34.68 -11.65
C LYS A 41 5.41 33.26 -11.84
N GLN A 42 5.53 32.47 -10.77
CA GLN A 42 6.02 31.08 -10.80
C GLN A 42 4.89 30.03 -10.66
N ARG A 43 3.66 30.38 -11.06
CA ARG A 43 2.49 29.51 -10.85
C ARG A 43 2.54 28.25 -11.72
N ILE A 44 2.57 27.10 -11.05
CA ILE A 44 2.31 25.80 -11.69
C ILE A 44 0.79 25.70 -11.96
N ARG A 45 0.40 25.26 -13.16
CA ARG A 45 -1.03 25.08 -13.50
C ARG A 45 -1.60 23.91 -12.69
N PHE A 46 -2.90 23.96 -12.41
CA PHE A 46 -3.60 22.90 -11.67
C PHE A 46 -3.41 21.51 -12.30
N LYS A 47 -3.59 21.41 -13.63
CA LYS A 47 -3.41 20.17 -14.39
C LYS A 47 -2.00 19.60 -14.24
N ASP A 48 -0.98 20.46 -14.24
CA ASP A 48 0.42 20.06 -14.15
C ASP A 48 0.78 19.61 -12.73
N ALA A 49 0.32 20.33 -11.71
CA ALA A 49 0.52 19.93 -10.31
C ALA A 49 -0.15 18.57 -10.02
N LYS A 50 -1.38 18.38 -10.50
CA LYS A 50 -2.10 17.12 -10.39
C LYS A 50 -1.37 15.99 -11.11
N LYS A 51 -0.93 16.20 -12.35
CA LYS A 51 -0.15 15.21 -13.11
C LYS A 51 1.15 14.82 -12.40
N ARG A 52 1.92 15.80 -11.91
CA ARG A 52 3.15 15.56 -11.13
C ARG A 52 2.88 14.79 -9.85
N SER A 53 1.77 15.06 -9.17
CA SER A 53 1.39 14.33 -7.95
C SER A 53 1.15 12.85 -8.22
N PHE A 54 0.43 12.50 -9.30
CA PHE A 54 0.20 11.11 -9.70
C PHE A 54 1.50 10.41 -10.06
N GLN A 55 2.36 11.06 -10.84
CA GLN A 55 3.66 10.49 -11.22
C GLN A 55 4.53 10.19 -9.99
N ARG A 56 4.58 11.10 -9.01
CA ARG A 56 5.46 10.94 -7.84
C ARG A 56 4.89 10.04 -6.76
N SER A 57 3.57 10.05 -6.56
CA SER A 57 2.90 9.16 -5.59
C SER A 57 2.59 7.76 -6.17
N GLY A 58 2.71 7.60 -7.48
CA GLY A 58 2.32 6.39 -8.20
C GLY A 58 0.79 6.18 -8.31
N CYS A 59 -0.02 7.05 -7.73
CA CYS A 59 -1.48 6.88 -7.75
C CYS A 59 -2.06 7.14 -9.15
N SER A 60 -3.07 6.38 -9.53
CA SER A 60 -3.76 6.50 -10.82
C SER A 60 -4.94 7.47 -10.77
N SER A 61 -5.56 7.61 -9.59
CA SER A 61 -6.81 8.33 -9.42
C SER A 61 -6.80 9.29 -8.23
N THR A 62 -7.68 10.29 -8.27
CA THR A 62 -7.88 11.21 -7.13
C THR A 62 -8.48 10.51 -5.92
N ALA A 63 -9.29 9.47 -6.15
CA ALA A 63 -9.91 8.70 -5.08
C ALA A 63 -8.86 7.90 -4.30
N GLU A 64 -7.88 7.29 -4.97
CA GLU A 64 -6.74 6.63 -4.33
C GLU A 64 -5.96 7.58 -3.42
N ILE A 65 -5.60 8.75 -3.95
CA ILE A 65 -4.90 9.77 -3.15
C ILE A 65 -5.73 10.15 -1.91
N LYS A 66 -7.04 10.34 -2.07
CA LYS A 66 -7.93 10.67 -0.93
C LYS A 66 -7.94 9.57 0.14
N LYS A 67 -7.92 8.29 -0.26
CA LYS A 67 -7.82 7.15 0.67
C LYS A 67 -6.52 7.21 1.46
N TYR A 68 -5.37 7.39 0.80
CA TYR A 68 -4.08 7.44 1.49
C TYR A 68 -3.92 8.69 2.36
N LEU A 69 -4.46 9.84 1.93
CA LEU A 69 -4.50 11.04 2.76
C LEU A 69 -5.32 10.85 4.04
N GLN A 70 -6.42 10.10 3.97
CA GLN A 70 -7.22 9.75 5.13
C GLN A 70 -6.44 8.87 6.11
N VAL A 71 -5.70 7.87 5.62
CA VAL A 71 -4.81 7.04 6.45
C VAL A 71 -3.71 7.87 7.11
N LEU A 72 -3.13 8.83 6.36
CA LEU A 72 -2.13 9.76 6.89
C LEU A 72 -2.71 10.83 7.85
N GLY A 73 -4.03 10.87 8.07
CA GLY A 73 -4.69 11.86 8.91
C GLY A 73 -4.70 13.29 8.33
N GLN A 74 -4.41 13.45 7.02
CA GLN A 74 -4.26 14.75 6.38
C GLN A 74 -5.53 15.19 5.65
N LYS A 75 -6.06 16.35 6.04
CA LYS A 75 -7.21 16.98 5.38
C LYS A 75 -6.72 18.06 4.40
N LEU A 76 -6.70 17.71 3.11
CA LEU A 76 -6.33 18.59 2.02
C LEU A 76 -7.54 18.94 1.13
N ASP A 77 -7.70 20.22 0.76
CA ASP A 77 -8.65 20.59 -0.28
C ASP A 77 -8.04 20.40 -1.68
N LEU A 78 -8.34 19.24 -2.29
CA LEU A 78 -7.84 18.85 -3.62
C LEU A 78 -8.38 19.71 -4.79
N ARG A 79 -9.26 20.68 -4.53
CA ARG A 79 -9.64 21.70 -5.53
C ARG A 79 -8.56 22.76 -5.71
N LEU A 80 -7.64 22.88 -4.75
CA LEU A 80 -6.57 23.86 -4.75
C LEU A 80 -5.29 23.31 -5.39
N THR A 81 -4.63 24.11 -6.23
CA THR A 81 -3.30 23.76 -6.76
C THR A 81 -2.27 23.57 -5.64
N SER A 82 -2.39 24.33 -4.55
CA SER A 82 -1.50 24.24 -3.38
C SER A 82 -1.55 22.87 -2.71
N ALA A 83 -2.73 22.24 -2.64
CA ALA A 83 -2.86 20.89 -2.09
C ALA A 83 -2.09 19.85 -2.92
N TRP A 84 -2.17 19.94 -4.25
CA TRP A 84 -1.40 19.07 -5.13
C TRP A 84 0.12 19.30 -5.02
N LEU A 85 0.56 20.54 -4.79
CA LEU A 85 1.97 20.84 -4.54
C LEU A 85 2.44 20.31 -3.19
N ALA A 86 1.61 20.41 -2.14
CA ALA A 86 1.87 19.82 -0.84
C ALA A 86 2.04 18.29 -0.97
N ILE A 87 1.17 17.64 -1.73
CA ILE A 87 1.31 16.21 -2.03
C ILE A 87 2.64 15.93 -2.72
N VAL A 88 2.98 16.65 -3.79
CA VAL A 88 4.24 16.42 -4.53
C VAL A 88 5.47 16.62 -3.67
N ARG A 89 5.50 17.64 -2.81
CA ARG A 89 6.71 18.01 -2.05
C ARG A 89 6.88 17.20 -0.78
N GLU A 90 5.79 16.93 -0.08
CA GLU A 90 5.84 16.48 1.31
C GLU A 90 5.23 15.08 1.50
N LEU A 91 4.13 14.76 0.81
CA LEU A 91 3.39 13.51 1.08
C LEU A 91 3.59 12.40 0.04
N ALA A 92 4.12 12.70 -1.15
CA ALA A 92 4.15 11.73 -2.25
C ALA A 92 4.94 10.46 -1.91
N ILE A 93 6.04 10.60 -1.15
CA ILE A 93 6.85 9.46 -0.71
C ILE A 93 6.07 8.61 0.29
N ALA A 94 5.44 9.23 1.29
CA ALA A 94 4.62 8.52 2.27
C ALA A 94 3.44 7.78 1.61
N ILE A 95 2.76 8.43 0.65
CA ILE A 95 1.69 7.81 -0.13
C ILE A 95 2.21 6.62 -0.94
N ASN A 96 3.38 6.75 -1.57
CA ASN A 96 3.96 5.65 -2.35
C ASN A 96 4.37 4.47 -1.47
N ASN A 97 4.90 4.73 -0.26
CA ASN A 97 5.25 3.70 0.71
C ASN A 97 4.00 2.96 1.19
N LEU A 98 2.94 3.68 1.57
CA LEU A 98 1.65 3.09 1.95
C LEU A 98 1.06 2.27 0.79
N ARG A 99 1.12 2.80 -0.43
CA ARG A 99 0.65 2.07 -1.61
C ARG A 99 1.44 0.78 -1.79
N SER A 100 2.76 0.81 -1.65
CA SER A 100 3.62 -0.36 -1.80
C SER A 100 3.32 -1.43 -0.76
N GLN A 101 3.07 -1.01 0.49
CA GLN A 101 2.63 -1.90 1.59
C GLN A 101 1.24 -2.50 1.32
N HIS A 102 0.30 -1.70 0.79
CA HIS A 102 -1.05 -2.18 0.49
C HIS A 102 -1.15 -3.00 -0.81
N SER A 103 -0.27 -2.76 -1.79
CA SER A 103 -0.31 -3.39 -3.12
C SER A 103 0.07 -4.87 -3.15
N ALA A 104 0.51 -5.44 -2.02
CA ALA A 104 0.89 -6.85 -1.90
C ALA A 104 0.16 -7.57 -0.75
N SER A 105 -1.05 -7.13 -0.40
CA SER A 105 -1.89 -7.90 0.53
C SER A 105 -2.86 -8.75 -0.27
N PHE A 106 -2.38 -9.94 -0.66
CA PHE A 106 -3.28 -11.03 -1.04
C PHE A 106 -4.30 -11.24 0.09
N ARG A 107 -5.53 -11.59 -0.27
CA ARG A 107 -6.58 -11.92 0.67
C ARG A 107 -6.87 -13.41 0.61
N VAL A 108 -7.35 -13.95 1.73
CA VAL A 108 -7.94 -15.28 1.75
C VAL A 108 -9.12 -15.31 0.76
N GLY A 109 -9.11 -16.27 -0.14
CA GLY A 109 -10.06 -16.43 -1.24
C GLY A 109 -9.59 -15.87 -2.59
N ASP A 110 -8.48 -15.11 -2.65
CA ASP A 110 -7.93 -14.64 -3.92
C ASP A 110 -7.40 -15.82 -4.74
N ARG A 111 -7.65 -15.79 -6.06
CA ARG A 111 -7.15 -16.77 -7.00
C ARG A 111 -5.77 -16.35 -7.52
N VAL A 112 -4.76 -17.21 -7.37
CA VAL A 112 -3.35 -16.88 -7.62
C VAL A 112 -2.63 -17.94 -8.46
N ARG A 113 -1.54 -17.52 -9.12
CA ARG A 113 -0.61 -18.36 -9.86
C ARG A 113 0.80 -18.18 -9.32
N LEU A 114 1.59 -19.26 -9.37
CA LEU A 114 3.00 -19.24 -8.99
C LEU A 114 3.87 -18.61 -10.08
N VAL A 115 4.83 -17.76 -9.70
CA VAL A 115 5.69 -17.03 -10.65
C VAL A 115 6.76 -17.92 -11.28
N GLU A 116 7.36 -18.84 -10.51
CA GLU A 116 8.54 -19.61 -10.93
C GLU A 116 8.27 -21.09 -11.27
N TYR A 117 7.00 -21.53 -11.28
CA TYR A 117 6.70 -22.94 -11.55
C TYR A 117 7.07 -23.32 -12.99
N LYS A 118 8.19 -24.03 -13.16
CA LYS A 118 8.59 -24.68 -14.41
C LYS A 118 8.08 -26.13 -14.37
N PRO A 119 7.13 -26.53 -15.24
CA PRO A 119 6.68 -27.90 -15.28
C PRO A 119 7.80 -28.78 -15.87
N THR A 120 8.56 -29.46 -15.02
CA THR A 120 9.19 -30.71 -15.43
C THR A 120 8.08 -31.75 -15.46
N LEU A 121 7.52 -31.99 -16.66
CA LEU A 121 6.69 -33.11 -17.13
C LEU A 121 5.38 -32.65 -17.79
N ALA A 122 5.29 -32.94 -19.09
CA ALA A 122 4.33 -32.44 -20.07
C ALA A 122 2.90 -33.03 -19.99
N TYR A 123 2.42 -33.51 -18.83
CA TYR A 123 1.15 -34.27 -18.76
C TYR A 123 0.15 -33.84 -17.69
N LEU A 124 0.35 -32.68 -17.06
CA LEU A 124 -0.68 -32.10 -16.20
C LEU A 124 -1.13 -30.77 -16.81
N GLN A 125 -2.37 -30.77 -17.30
CA GLN A 125 -3.12 -29.60 -17.77
C GLN A 125 -2.92 -28.39 -16.85
N GLN A 126 -2.98 -27.19 -17.44
CA GLN A 126 -3.08 -25.91 -16.74
C GLN A 126 -4.03 -26.03 -15.54
N TRP A 127 -3.48 -26.08 -14.33
CA TRP A 127 -4.30 -26.04 -13.14
C TRP A 127 -4.83 -24.61 -12.98
N GLU A 128 -6.15 -24.53 -12.83
CA GLU A 128 -6.89 -23.35 -12.47
C GLU A 128 -6.18 -22.60 -11.33
N PRO A 129 -6.33 -21.28 -11.26
CA PRO A 129 -5.60 -20.51 -10.26
C PRO A 129 -5.99 -20.93 -8.84
N PHE A 130 -4.97 -21.20 -8.02
CA PHE A 130 -5.09 -21.65 -6.64
C PHE A 130 -5.84 -20.63 -5.79
N ALA A 131 -6.72 -21.08 -4.90
CA ALA A 131 -7.33 -20.19 -3.92
C ALA A 131 -6.44 -20.09 -2.68
N ILE A 132 -6.25 -18.88 -2.17
CA ILE A 132 -5.57 -18.68 -0.89
C ILE A 132 -6.50 -19.07 0.25
N VAL A 133 -6.11 -20.08 1.04
CA VAL A 133 -6.89 -20.58 2.18
C VAL A 133 -6.53 -19.85 3.46
N ALA A 134 -5.24 -19.54 3.65
CA ALA A 134 -4.76 -18.83 4.83
C ALA A 134 -3.51 -18.03 4.50
N ILE A 135 -3.28 -16.97 5.26
CA ILE A 135 -2.05 -16.17 5.19
C ILE A 135 -1.51 -16.04 6.61
N VAL A 136 -0.28 -16.51 6.82
CA VAL A 136 0.40 -16.45 8.11
C VAL A 136 1.83 -15.96 7.86
N ASN A 137 2.23 -14.88 8.53
CA ASN A 137 3.60 -14.35 8.53
C ASN A 137 4.24 -14.20 7.14
N GLY A 138 3.47 -13.68 6.16
CA GLY A 138 3.97 -13.42 4.80
C GLY A 138 4.01 -14.66 3.89
N VAL A 139 3.48 -15.79 4.35
CA VAL A 139 3.35 -17.04 3.60
C VAL A 139 1.87 -17.35 3.41
N ALA A 140 1.49 -17.76 2.20
CA ALA A 140 0.13 -18.14 1.84
C ALA A 140 0.01 -19.67 1.76
N GLN A 141 -1.02 -20.22 2.40
CA GLN A 141 -1.44 -21.60 2.21
C GLN A 141 -2.47 -21.63 1.08
N LEU A 142 -2.24 -22.51 0.10
CA LEU A 142 -3.09 -22.64 -1.08
C LEU A 142 -3.89 -23.95 -0.99
N ASP A 143 -5.10 -23.95 -1.54
CA ASP A 143 -6.09 -25.04 -1.44
C ASP A 143 -5.61 -26.39 -1.98
N LEU A 144 -4.89 -26.39 -3.11
CA LEU A 144 -4.42 -27.60 -3.79
C LEU A 144 -2.92 -27.86 -3.61
N LEU A 145 -2.21 -27.00 -2.85
CA LEU A 145 -0.78 -27.18 -2.58
C LEU A 145 -0.56 -27.53 -1.11
N ALA A 146 0.14 -28.65 -0.90
CA ALA A 146 0.43 -29.15 0.44
C ALA A 146 1.45 -28.29 1.22
N PHE A 147 2.23 -27.46 0.52
CA PHE A 147 3.26 -26.61 1.12
C PHE A 147 2.86 -25.12 1.05
N PRO A 148 3.21 -24.33 2.09
CA PRO A 148 2.92 -22.92 2.11
C PRO A 148 3.94 -22.16 1.21
N VAL A 149 3.48 -21.11 0.53
CA VAL A 149 4.25 -20.37 -0.48
C VAL A 149 4.44 -18.90 -0.07
N PRO A 150 5.65 -18.32 -0.16
CA PRO A 150 5.84 -16.90 0.09
C PRO A 150 4.98 -16.04 -0.82
N ILE A 151 4.33 -15.02 -0.24
CA ILE A 151 3.45 -14.08 -0.96
C ILE A 151 4.14 -13.43 -2.16
N LYS A 152 5.44 -13.15 -2.06
CA LYS A 152 6.26 -12.57 -3.13
C LYS A 152 6.30 -13.41 -4.41
N ASP A 153 6.08 -14.73 -4.29
CA ASP A 153 6.19 -15.70 -5.40
C ASP A 153 4.82 -15.98 -6.04
N LEU A 154 3.78 -15.25 -5.61
CA LEU A 154 2.41 -15.33 -6.11
C LEU A 154 2.08 -14.15 -7.02
N LYS A 155 1.23 -14.39 -8.02
CA LYS A 155 0.59 -13.37 -8.85
C LYS A 155 -0.90 -13.61 -8.91
N VAL A 156 -1.69 -12.54 -8.92
CA VAL A 156 -3.14 -12.62 -9.11
C VAL A 156 -3.43 -13.25 -10.47
N ALA A 157 -4.34 -14.22 -10.48
CA ALA A 157 -4.87 -14.78 -11.71
C ALA A 157 -5.97 -13.86 -12.24
N SER A 158 -5.66 -13.12 -13.31
CA SER A 158 -6.64 -12.34 -14.08
C SER A 158 -7.62 -13.23 -14.83
#